data_AF-A0A0F2N9Y6-F1
#
_entry.id   AF-A0A0F2N9Y6-F1
#
_cell.length_a   1.000
_cell.length_b   1.000
_cell.length_c   1.000
_cell.angle_alpha   90.00
_cell.angle_beta   90.00
_cell.angle_gamma   90.00
#
_symmetry.space_group_name_H-M   'P 1'
#
loop_
_entity.id
_entity.type
_entity.pdbx_description
1 polymer ?
#
loop_
_entity_poly.entity_id
_entity_poly.type
_entity_poly.pdbx_seq_one_letter_code
_entity_poly.pdbx_strand_id
1 'polypeptide(L)'
;MPKKYIRNMETGKIELHFQKAEYQAMPEAQKKQLKSNFLFSGTSKAWVSRCKDPSLYHAIQTAKALGFTDEERTGERLSFAEQQERKAERAEARAERFEGYADNATKRAESLQAEFNECRKDWSWLTQPIMSGHAGSQRFGRQREKIMARYDKGFEEYRKSEYFRDRAETARATAEQKKMTDRFYLNNRIKECEKNIKALTGNTVHYEQLLYNIENGIKNDSLYDQYTPEQIGQWFTDTLERIEAEIDKQAYFQNALDEIGGIIYNRENIKPGYIIKIRGDGCRVIKANPKTVEVRIISGGAAGMVLTYDYSEIQGIIKAEEVKPKQEAEPHPYHEGEILVRCNAGGNRILGAYQIIARTDKTIQIQQIQVSENKPMPGVFIPGSNPQRKKPTVRKYTNEWTVYDENDWQLYKYSEPVESKAC
;
A
#
# COMPACT_ATOMS: atom_id res chain seq x y z
N MET A 1 -49.36 0.35 4.05
CA MET A 1 -48.30 0.10 5.04
C MET A 1 -47.00 0.69 4.52
N PRO A 2 -46.16 1.32 5.36
CA PRO A 2 -44.84 1.78 4.95
C PRO A 2 -44.03 0.59 4.40
N LYS A 3 -43.30 0.80 3.30
CA LYS A 3 -42.42 -0.26 2.77
C LYS A 3 -41.19 -0.33 3.68
N LYS A 4 -40.76 -1.56 3.99
CA LYS A 4 -39.55 -1.80 4.79
C LYS A 4 -38.41 -2.22 3.89
N TYR A 5 -37.22 -1.67 4.11
CA TYR A 5 -36.01 -2.22 3.49
C TYR A 5 -35.39 -3.24 4.43
N ILE A 6 -34.82 -4.30 3.86
CA ILE A 6 -34.18 -5.35 4.64
C ILE A 6 -32.70 -5.00 4.79
N ARG A 7 -32.20 -4.89 6.02
CA ARG A 7 -30.78 -4.83 6.35
C ARG A 7 -30.31 -6.24 6.67
N ASN A 8 -29.65 -6.85 5.70
CA ASN A 8 -29.12 -8.21 5.80
C ASN A 8 -27.79 -8.18 6.56
N MET A 9 -27.79 -8.64 7.82
CA MET A 9 -26.65 -8.57 8.73
C MET A 9 -25.53 -9.52 8.34
N GLU A 10 -25.83 -10.64 7.68
CA GLU A 10 -24.83 -11.58 7.18
C GLU A 10 -23.98 -10.99 6.05
N THR A 11 -24.60 -10.21 5.17
CA THR A 11 -23.92 -9.62 4.00
C THR A 11 -23.48 -8.17 4.21
N GLY A 12 -24.03 -7.51 5.24
CA GLY A 12 -23.89 -6.09 5.52
C GLY A 12 -24.54 -5.19 4.46
N LYS A 13 -25.56 -5.69 3.75
CA LYS A 13 -26.19 -5.00 2.61
C LYS A 13 -27.66 -4.69 2.85
N ILE A 14 -28.17 -3.74 2.07
CA ILE A 14 -29.60 -3.41 2.04
C ILE A 14 -30.25 -4.09 0.84
N GLU A 15 -31.42 -4.68 1.06
CA GLU A 15 -32.25 -5.30 0.04
C GLU A 15 -33.60 -4.58 -0.06
N LEU A 16 -33.99 -4.24 -1.29
CA LEU A 16 -35.31 -3.71 -1.59
C LEU A 16 -36.10 -4.75 -2.38
N HIS A 17 -37.25 -5.12 -1.83
CA HIS A 17 -38.16 -6.11 -2.40
C HIS A 17 -39.40 -5.41 -2.94
N PHE A 18 -39.61 -5.47 -4.25
CA PHE A 18 -40.78 -4.94 -4.94
C PHE A 18 -40.97 -5.60 -6.30
N GLN A 19 -42.20 -5.56 -6.84
CA GLN A 19 -42.54 -6.28 -8.05
C GLN A 19 -41.94 -5.64 -9.32
N LYS A 20 -41.77 -6.46 -10.37
CA LYS A 20 -41.31 -5.97 -11.69
C LYS A 20 -42.25 -4.89 -12.26
N ALA A 21 -43.55 -5.00 -12.03
CA ALA A 21 -44.53 -4.00 -12.45
C ALA A 21 -44.26 -2.63 -11.80
N GLU A 22 -43.95 -2.61 -10.50
CA GLU A 22 -43.57 -1.40 -9.77
C GLU A 22 -42.30 -0.78 -10.37
N TYR A 23 -41.28 -1.59 -10.65
CA TYR A 23 -40.08 -1.10 -11.33
C TYR A 23 -40.40 -0.48 -12.70
N GLN A 24 -41.25 -1.11 -13.51
CA GLN A 24 -41.59 -0.60 -14.84
C GLN A 24 -42.34 0.73 -14.78
N ALA A 25 -43.22 0.89 -13.79
CA ALA A 25 -43.98 2.12 -13.53
C ALA A 25 -43.12 3.28 -12.98
N MET A 26 -41.91 3.03 -12.47
CA MET A 26 -41.04 4.09 -11.95
C MET A 26 -40.59 5.07 -13.06
N PRO A 27 -40.56 6.39 -12.78
CA PRO A 27 -39.92 7.38 -13.64
C PRO A 27 -38.44 7.04 -13.92
N GLU A 28 -37.94 7.41 -15.10
CA GLU A 28 -36.57 7.07 -15.52
C GLU A 28 -35.50 7.66 -14.59
N ALA A 29 -35.74 8.84 -14.01
CA ALA A 29 -34.86 9.44 -13.02
C ALA A 29 -34.70 8.56 -11.76
N GLN A 30 -35.81 8.01 -11.25
CA GLN A 30 -35.79 7.10 -10.09
C GLN A 30 -35.10 5.76 -10.45
N LYS A 31 -35.35 5.23 -11.65
CA LYS A 31 -34.65 4.03 -12.15
C LYS A 31 -33.13 4.25 -12.22
N LYS A 32 -32.69 5.42 -12.68
CA LYS A 32 -31.26 5.78 -12.73
C LYS A 32 -30.65 5.85 -11.33
N GLN A 33 -31.32 6.51 -10.39
CA GLN A 33 -30.87 6.62 -8.99
C GLN A 33 -30.85 5.26 -8.27
N LEU A 34 -31.81 4.39 -8.55
CA LEU A 34 -31.82 3.02 -8.06
C LEU A 34 -30.60 2.26 -8.61
N LYS A 35 -30.36 2.27 -9.92
CA LYS A 35 -29.24 1.55 -10.56
C LYS A 35 -27.85 2.05 -10.13
N SER A 36 -27.73 3.33 -9.73
CA SER A 36 -26.47 3.88 -9.22
C SER A 36 -26.11 3.34 -7.83
N ASN A 37 -27.11 3.01 -7.00
CA ASN A 37 -26.89 2.57 -5.61
C ASN A 37 -27.15 1.07 -5.39
N PHE A 38 -27.95 0.44 -6.25
CA PHE A 38 -28.38 -0.94 -6.14
C PHE A 38 -28.10 -1.73 -7.43
N LEU A 39 -28.00 -3.05 -7.28
CA LEU A 39 -27.91 -4.03 -8.36
C LEU A 39 -28.99 -5.09 -8.13
N PHE A 40 -29.74 -5.43 -9.17
CA PHE A 40 -30.69 -6.53 -9.08
C PHE A 40 -29.95 -7.87 -8.97
N SER A 41 -30.26 -8.64 -7.95
CA SER A 41 -29.71 -9.97 -7.69
C SER A 41 -30.72 -11.02 -8.10
N GLY A 42 -30.37 -11.86 -9.07
CA GLY A 42 -31.24 -12.98 -9.49
C GLY A 42 -31.43 -14.03 -8.40
N THR A 43 -30.43 -14.20 -7.51
CA THR A 43 -30.45 -15.18 -6.43
C THR A 43 -31.41 -14.77 -5.31
N SER A 44 -31.31 -13.53 -4.82
CA SER A 44 -32.20 -13.01 -3.77
C SER A 44 -33.51 -12.44 -4.33
N LYS A 45 -33.65 -12.37 -5.66
CA LYS A 45 -34.79 -11.78 -6.37
C LYS A 45 -35.11 -10.35 -5.89
N ALA A 46 -34.08 -9.60 -5.51
CA ALA A 46 -34.19 -8.30 -4.88
C ALA A 46 -33.16 -7.30 -5.43
N TRP A 47 -33.40 -6.01 -5.21
CA TRP A 47 -32.41 -4.96 -5.47
C TRP A 47 -31.48 -4.85 -4.27
N VAL A 48 -30.21 -5.21 -4.45
CA VAL A 48 -29.21 -5.29 -3.39
C VAL A 48 -28.23 -4.13 -3.49
N SER A 49 -27.90 -3.50 -2.36
CA SER A 49 -27.00 -2.33 -2.33
C SER A 49 -25.63 -2.68 -2.91
N ARG A 50 -25.04 -1.72 -3.63
CA ARG A 50 -23.68 -1.84 -4.16
C ARG A 50 -22.66 -1.72 -3.03
N CYS A 51 -22.87 -0.78 -2.12
CA CYS A 51 -22.09 -0.62 -0.90
C CYS A 51 -22.51 -1.61 0.19
N LYS A 52 -21.64 -1.73 1.19
CA LYS A 52 -21.85 -2.49 2.43
C LYS A 52 -21.72 -1.55 3.63
N ASP A 53 -22.23 -1.98 4.77
CA ASP A 53 -21.96 -1.36 6.07
C ASP A 53 -20.45 -1.14 6.27
N PRO A 54 -20.00 0.05 6.74
CA PRO A 54 -20.81 1.18 7.26
C PRO A 54 -21.25 2.21 6.20
N SER A 55 -20.90 2.04 4.92
CA SER A 55 -21.08 3.05 3.86
C SER A 55 -22.47 3.03 3.20
N LEU A 56 -23.54 2.87 4.00
CA LEU A 56 -24.90 2.64 3.50
C LEU A 56 -25.73 3.92 3.26
N TYR A 57 -25.20 5.10 3.61
CA TYR A 57 -25.94 6.36 3.58
C TYR A 57 -26.72 6.61 2.27
N HIS A 58 -26.05 6.57 1.11
CA HIS A 58 -26.70 6.83 -0.18
C HIS A 58 -27.71 5.73 -0.58
N ALA A 59 -27.48 4.49 -0.15
CA ALA A 59 -28.44 3.41 -0.37
C ALA A 59 -29.71 3.64 0.46
N ILE A 60 -29.57 4.03 1.73
CA ILE A 60 -30.69 4.39 2.62
C ILE A 60 -31.46 5.59 2.06
N GLN A 61 -30.78 6.65 1.61
CA GLN A 61 -31.45 7.82 1.01
C GLN A 61 -32.24 7.45 -0.25
N THR A 62 -31.67 6.58 -1.09
CA THR A 62 -32.36 6.09 -2.30
C THR A 62 -33.56 5.21 -1.93
N ALA A 63 -33.45 4.36 -0.91
CA ALA A 63 -34.55 3.56 -0.40
C ALA A 63 -35.69 4.45 0.13
N LYS A 64 -35.37 5.46 0.95
CA LYS A 64 -36.33 6.45 1.46
C LYS A 64 -37.04 7.20 0.34
N ALA A 65 -36.32 7.64 -0.69
CA ALA A 65 -36.91 8.29 -1.87
C ALA A 65 -37.89 7.40 -2.65
N LEU A 66 -37.75 6.07 -2.52
CA LEU A 66 -38.64 5.07 -3.11
C LEU A 66 -39.77 4.62 -2.16
N GLY A 67 -39.90 5.28 -0.99
CA GLY A 67 -40.94 5.01 0.01
C GLY A 67 -40.60 3.89 1.00
N PHE A 68 -39.34 3.45 1.06
CA PHE A 68 -38.86 2.51 2.08
C PHE A 68 -38.37 3.29 3.31
N THR A 69 -39.25 3.45 4.31
CA THR A 69 -38.98 4.30 5.48
C THR A 69 -38.50 3.54 6.70
N ASP A 70 -38.88 2.26 6.81
CA ASP A 70 -38.61 1.45 7.99
C ASP A 70 -37.50 0.43 7.70
N GLU A 71 -36.67 0.16 8.69
CA GLU A 71 -35.61 -0.86 8.63
C GLU A 71 -36.10 -2.18 9.23
N GLU A 72 -35.89 -3.28 8.52
CA GLU A 72 -36.05 -4.64 9.03
C GLU A 72 -34.69 -5.33 9.03
N ARG A 73 -34.17 -5.71 10.20
CA ARG A 73 -32.90 -6.43 10.32
C ARG A 73 -33.13 -7.92 10.22
N THR A 74 -32.39 -8.59 9.33
CA THR A 74 -32.48 -10.04 9.12
C THR A 74 -31.11 -10.71 9.13
N GLY A 75 -31.09 -11.94 9.62
CA GLY A 75 -29.87 -12.73 9.80
C GLY A 75 -29.00 -12.23 10.96
N GLU A 76 -27.91 -12.95 11.19
CA GLU A 76 -26.91 -12.61 12.20
C GLU A 76 -25.65 -12.04 11.54
N ARG A 77 -24.93 -11.20 12.27
CA ARG A 77 -23.65 -10.68 11.79
C ARG A 77 -22.62 -11.80 11.88
N LEU A 78 -22.09 -12.18 10.73
CA LEU A 78 -20.98 -13.13 10.67
C LEU A 78 -19.73 -12.52 11.28
N SER A 79 -18.98 -13.34 12.02
CA SER A 79 -17.63 -13.01 12.44
C SER A 79 -16.74 -12.73 11.23
N PHE A 80 -15.67 -11.99 11.45
CA PHE A 80 -14.72 -11.64 10.40
C PHE A 80 -14.04 -12.90 9.82
N ALA A 81 -13.82 -13.92 10.66
CA ALA A 81 -13.32 -15.23 10.25
C ALA A 81 -14.28 -15.91 9.27
N GLU A 82 -15.56 -16.06 9.63
CA GLU A 82 -16.59 -16.65 8.75
C GLU A 82 -16.75 -15.85 7.45
N GLN A 83 -16.61 -14.52 7.51
CA GLN A 83 -16.61 -13.69 6.31
C GLN A 83 -15.42 -13.98 5.39
N GLN A 84 -14.22 -14.25 5.94
CA GLN A 84 -13.07 -14.68 5.15
C GLN A 84 -13.25 -16.07 4.58
N GLU A 85 -13.79 -17.02 5.35
CA GLU A 85 -14.08 -18.39 4.89
C GLU A 85 -15.07 -18.39 3.72
N ARG A 86 -16.23 -17.74 3.86
CA ARG A 86 -17.21 -17.62 2.76
C ARG A 86 -16.61 -16.94 1.53
N LYS A 87 -15.65 -16.04 1.71
CA LYS A 87 -14.94 -15.39 0.60
C LYS A 87 -13.96 -16.36 -0.06
N ALA A 88 -13.26 -17.18 0.73
CA ALA A 88 -12.37 -18.22 0.24
C ALA A 88 -13.14 -19.29 -0.53
N GLU A 89 -14.23 -19.83 0.02
CA GLU A 89 -15.12 -20.79 -0.66
C GLU A 89 -15.63 -20.26 -2.01
N ARG A 90 -16.10 -19.00 -2.04
CA ARG A 90 -16.55 -18.37 -3.29
C ARG A 90 -15.42 -18.20 -4.30
N ALA A 91 -14.20 -17.98 -3.83
CA ALA A 91 -13.03 -17.86 -4.67
C ALA A 91 -12.59 -19.23 -5.21
N GLU A 92 -12.64 -20.27 -4.40
CA GLU A 92 -12.38 -21.66 -4.78
C GLU A 92 -13.39 -22.16 -5.83
N ALA A 93 -14.69 -22.04 -5.55
CA ALA A 93 -15.74 -22.40 -6.52
C ALA A 93 -15.64 -21.57 -7.82
N ARG A 94 -15.04 -20.38 -7.78
CA ARG A 94 -14.76 -19.58 -8.97
C ARG A 94 -13.52 -20.08 -9.71
N ALA A 95 -12.48 -20.51 -9.00
CA ALA A 95 -11.29 -21.12 -9.59
C ALA A 95 -11.67 -22.39 -10.35
N GLU A 96 -12.40 -23.32 -9.72
CA GLU A 96 -12.86 -24.57 -10.33
C GLU A 96 -13.64 -24.33 -11.63
N ARG A 97 -14.57 -23.36 -11.64
CA ARG A 97 -15.31 -23.00 -12.86
C ARG A 97 -14.39 -22.52 -13.97
N PHE A 98 -13.39 -21.70 -13.65
CA PHE A 98 -12.45 -21.21 -14.65
C PHE A 98 -11.51 -22.29 -15.15
N GLU A 99 -11.07 -23.21 -14.30
CA GLU A 99 -10.31 -24.40 -14.71
C GLU A 99 -11.13 -25.25 -15.67
N GLY A 100 -12.40 -25.51 -15.35
CA GLY A 100 -13.32 -26.19 -16.28
C GLY A 100 -13.48 -25.46 -17.62
N TYR A 101 -13.53 -24.12 -17.63
CA TYR A 101 -13.57 -23.35 -18.88
C TYR A 101 -12.26 -23.43 -19.66
N ALA A 102 -11.11 -23.44 -18.97
CA ALA A 102 -9.80 -23.61 -19.59
C ALA A 102 -9.68 -24.99 -20.24
N ASP A 103 -10.02 -26.05 -19.51
CA ASP A 103 -9.97 -27.42 -20.02
C ASP A 103 -10.88 -27.63 -21.23
N ASN A 104 -12.09 -27.06 -21.18
CA ASN A 104 -13.03 -27.10 -22.30
C ASN A 104 -12.52 -26.29 -23.51
N ALA A 105 -11.76 -25.22 -23.30
CA ALA A 105 -11.11 -24.47 -24.38
C ALA A 105 -9.93 -25.25 -24.97
N THR A 106 -9.10 -25.88 -24.14
CA THR A 106 -8.00 -26.76 -24.56
C THR A 106 -8.52 -27.92 -25.41
N LYS A 107 -9.55 -28.64 -24.94
CA LYS A 107 -10.18 -29.74 -25.70
C LYS A 107 -10.73 -29.28 -27.06
N ARG A 108 -11.33 -28.09 -27.12
CA ARG A 108 -11.80 -27.50 -28.38
C ARG A 108 -10.64 -27.14 -29.31
N ALA A 109 -9.55 -26.61 -28.77
CA ALA A 109 -8.34 -26.29 -29.53
C ALA A 109 -7.70 -27.55 -30.13
N GLU A 110 -7.52 -28.60 -29.33
CA GLU A 110 -7.00 -29.90 -29.76
C GLU A 110 -7.85 -30.49 -30.89
N SER A 111 -9.18 -30.47 -30.73
CA SER A 111 -10.11 -30.93 -31.75
C SER A 111 -10.01 -30.14 -33.06
N LEU A 112 -9.84 -28.80 -32.98
CA LEU A 112 -9.68 -27.93 -34.15
C LEU A 112 -8.34 -28.17 -34.89
N GLN A 113 -7.28 -28.50 -34.15
CA GLN A 113 -5.95 -28.73 -34.73
C GLN A 113 -5.72 -30.19 -35.15
N ALA A 114 -6.55 -31.14 -34.72
CA ALA A 114 -6.40 -32.56 -35.01
C ALA A 114 -6.29 -32.86 -36.51
N GLU A 115 -7.18 -32.26 -37.33
CA GLU A 115 -7.19 -32.46 -38.79
C GLU A 115 -5.88 -31.99 -39.43
N PHE A 116 -5.38 -30.81 -39.05
CA PHE A 116 -4.08 -30.30 -39.52
C PHE A 116 -2.92 -31.19 -39.04
N ASN A 117 -2.95 -31.63 -37.77
CA ASN A 117 -1.91 -32.48 -37.18
C ASN A 117 -1.82 -33.86 -37.84
N GLU A 118 -2.92 -34.39 -38.35
CA GLU A 118 -2.92 -35.59 -39.18
C GLU A 118 -2.40 -35.28 -40.59
N CYS A 119 -2.94 -34.26 -41.26
CA CYS A 119 -2.53 -33.92 -42.63
C CYS A 119 -1.04 -33.56 -42.76
N ARG A 120 -0.46 -32.89 -41.76
CA ARG A 120 0.96 -32.48 -41.80
C ARG A 120 1.95 -33.64 -41.70
N LYS A 121 1.50 -34.86 -41.37
CA LYS A 121 2.34 -36.07 -41.39
C LYS A 121 2.71 -36.46 -42.82
N ASP A 122 1.90 -36.08 -43.81
CA ASP A 122 2.23 -36.21 -45.22
C ASP A 122 2.89 -34.92 -45.72
N TRP A 123 4.18 -35.00 -46.05
CA TRP A 123 4.95 -33.86 -46.56
C TRP A 123 4.42 -33.33 -47.89
N SER A 124 3.80 -34.19 -48.70
CA SER A 124 3.23 -33.80 -49.98
C SER A 124 2.01 -32.89 -49.80
N TRP A 125 1.22 -33.09 -48.74
CA TRP A 125 0.08 -32.23 -48.42
C TRP A 125 0.51 -30.77 -48.12
N LEU A 126 1.66 -30.60 -47.47
CA LEU A 126 2.22 -29.28 -47.14
C LEU A 126 2.81 -28.59 -48.38
N THR A 127 3.51 -29.34 -49.23
CA THR A 127 4.41 -28.78 -50.24
C THR A 127 3.84 -28.75 -51.66
N GLN A 128 2.75 -29.49 -51.94
CA GLN A 128 2.14 -29.49 -53.26
C GLN A 128 1.69 -28.07 -53.69
N PRO A 129 2.12 -27.59 -54.88
CA PRO A 129 1.70 -26.29 -55.40
C PRO A 129 0.23 -26.33 -55.83
N ILE A 130 -0.49 -25.24 -55.55
CA ILE A 130 -1.86 -25.04 -56.05
C ILE A 130 -1.76 -24.38 -57.42
N MET A 131 -1.94 -25.15 -58.49
CA MET A 131 -1.86 -24.67 -59.87
C MET A 131 -3.25 -24.30 -60.39
N SER A 132 -3.38 -23.10 -60.97
CA SER A 132 -4.61 -22.68 -61.64
C SER A 132 -4.86 -23.53 -62.89
N GLY A 133 -6.11 -23.96 -63.12
CA GLY A 133 -6.50 -24.74 -64.31
C GLY A 133 -6.25 -26.25 -64.25
N HIS A 134 -5.55 -26.78 -63.25
CA HIS A 134 -5.34 -28.22 -63.10
C HIS A 134 -6.54 -28.90 -62.40
N ALA A 135 -7.03 -30.01 -62.97
CA ALA A 135 -8.11 -30.79 -62.38
C ALA A 135 -7.77 -31.21 -60.94
N GLY A 136 -8.66 -30.94 -59.98
CA GLY A 136 -8.48 -31.28 -58.55
C GLY A 136 -7.65 -30.30 -57.71
N SER A 137 -6.78 -29.48 -58.31
CA SER A 137 -5.87 -28.59 -57.56
C SER A 137 -6.61 -27.47 -56.81
N GLN A 138 -7.65 -26.89 -57.40
CA GLN A 138 -8.49 -25.87 -56.76
C GLN A 138 -9.29 -26.41 -55.57
N ARG A 139 -9.78 -27.66 -55.66
CA ARG A 139 -10.50 -28.33 -54.57
C ARG A 139 -9.55 -28.62 -53.40
N PHE A 140 -8.35 -29.10 -53.70
CA PHE A 140 -7.29 -29.31 -52.72
C PHE A 140 -6.89 -27.99 -52.03
N GLY A 141 -6.71 -26.92 -52.79
CA GLY A 141 -6.40 -25.59 -52.24
C GLY A 141 -7.46 -25.07 -51.26
N ARG A 142 -8.75 -25.14 -51.62
CA ARG A 142 -9.86 -24.76 -50.73
C ARG A 142 -9.95 -25.63 -49.48
N GLN A 143 -9.66 -26.93 -49.59
CA GLN A 143 -9.63 -27.83 -48.44
C GLN A 143 -8.48 -27.45 -47.50
N ARG A 144 -7.27 -27.23 -48.04
CA ARG A 144 -6.10 -26.81 -47.26
C ARG A 144 -6.35 -25.49 -46.53
N GLU A 145 -6.94 -24.51 -47.20
CA GLU A 145 -7.31 -23.22 -46.60
C GLU A 145 -8.30 -23.39 -45.42
N LYS A 146 -9.32 -24.24 -45.58
CA LYS A 146 -10.26 -24.55 -44.48
C LYS A 146 -9.58 -25.20 -43.28
N ILE A 147 -8.66 -26.13 -43.53
CA ILE A 147 -7.89 -26.82 -42.47
C ILE A 147 -6.98 -25.82 -41.76
N MET A 148 -6.28 -24.95 -42.49
CA MET A 148 -5.44 -23.90 -41.91
C MET A 148 -6.28 -22.90 -41.10
N ALA A 149 -7.43 -22.45 -41.61
CA ALA A 149 -8.31 -21.55 -40.87
C ALA A 149 -8.87 -22.18 -39.58
N ARG A 150 -9.10 -23.50 -39.55
CA ARG A 150 -9.47 -24.23 -38.32
C ARG A 150 -8.30 -24.32 -37.35
N TYR A 151 -7.10 -24.60 -37.86
CA TYR A 151 -5.87 -24.65 -37.08
C TYR A 151 -5.59 -23.30 -36.39
N ASP A 152 -5.75 -22.20 -37.10
CA ASP A 152 -5.62 -20.83 -36.57
C ASP A 152 -6.63 -20.54 -35.46
N LYS A 153 -7.89 -20.95 -35.64
CA LYS A 153 -8.92 -20.87 -34.58
C LYS A 153 -8.56 -21.71 -33.35
N GLY A 154 -7.83 -22.81 -33.53
CA GLY A 154 -7.29 -23.59 -32.42
C GLY A 154 -6.37 -22.76 -31.53
N PHE A 155 -5.50 -21.92 -32.10
CA PHE A 155 -4.67 -21.01 -31.31
C PHE A 155 -5.47 -19.96 -30.55
N GLU A 156 -6.56 -19.44 -31.11
CA GLU A 156 -7.46 -18.53 -30.39
C GLU A 156 -8.09 -19.22 -29.17
N GLU A 157 -8.47 -20.49 -29.28
CA GLU A 157 -8.98 -21.27 -28.15
C GLU A 157 -7.90 -21.56 -27.10
N TYR A 158 -6.64 -21.80 -27.51
CA TYR A 158 -5.52 -21.87 -26.55
C TYR A 158 -5.33 -20.56 -25.79
N ARG A 159 -5.39 -19.40 -26.46
CA ARG A 159 -5.32 -18.08 -25.77
C ARG A 159 -6.48 -17.89 -24.80
N LYS A 160 -7.70 -18.34 -25.14
CA LYS A 160 -8.83 -18.33 -24.20
C LYS A 160 -8.58 -19.25 -23.01
N SER A 161 -7.98 -20.42 -23.23
CA SER A 161 -7.58 -21.33 -22.15
C SER A 161 -6.61 -20.65 -21.18
N GLU A 162 -5.53 -20.06 -21.70
CA GLU A 162 -4.56 -19.29 -20.89
C GLU A 162 -5.24 -18.18 -20.07
N TYR A 163 -6.11 -17.39 -20.70
CA TYR A 163 -6.88 -16.36 -20.00
C TYR A 163 -7.70 -16.93 -18.83
N PHE A 164 -8.36 -18.08 -19.01
CA PHE A 164 -9.12 -18.71 -17.92
C PHE A 164 -8.20 -19.31 -16.85
N ARG A 165 -7.03 -19.85 -17.20
CA ARG A 165 -6.04 -20.35 -16.23
C ARG A 165 -5.51 -19.22 -15.35
N ASP A 166 -5.18 -18.06 -15.91
CA ASP A 166 -4.74 -16.89 -15.15
C ASP A 166 -5.83 -16.40 -14.18
N ARG A 167 -7.09 -16.43 -14.63
CA ARG A 167 -8.25 -16.09 -13.78
C ARG A 167 -8.46 -17.11 -12.66
N ALA A 168 -8.25 -18.39 -12.92
CA ALA A 168 -8.30 -19.44 -11.91
C ALA A 168 -7.19 -19.27 -10.88
N GLU A 169 -5.95 -19.01 -11.31
CA GLU A 169 -4.82 -18.77 -10.40
C GLU A 169 -5.06 -17.56 -9.49
N THR A 170 -5.57 -16.46 -10.04
CA THR A 170 -5.92 -15.29 -9.24
C THR A 170 -6.99 -15.61 -8.18
N ALA A 171 -7.97 -16.44 -8.54
CA ALA A 171 -9.02 -16.88 -7.62
C ALA A 171 -8.46 -17.81 -6.54
N ARG A 172 -7.59 -18.76 -6.89
CA ARG A 172 -6.87 -19.63 -5.93
C ARG A 172 -6.02 -18.84 -4.94
N ALA A 173 -5.26 -17.85 -5.42
CA ALA A 173 -4.48 -16.98 -4.55
C ALA A 173 -5.34 -16.20 -3.53
N THR A 174 -6.61 -15.92 -3.88
CA THR A 174 -7.57 -15.32 -2.95
C THR A 174 -8.10 -16.35 -1.95
N ALA A 175 -8.38 -17.59 -2.40
CA ALA A 175 -8.82 -18.69 -1.55
C ALA A 175 -7.76 -19.10 -0.52
N GLU A 176 -6.50 -19.15 -0.93
CA GLU A 176 -5.33 -19.44 -0.07
C GLU A 176 -5.00 -18.32 0.92
N GLN A 177 -5.71 -17.19 0.85
CA GLN A 177 -5.53 -16.04 1.74
C GLN A 177 -4.05 -15.58 1.87
N LYS A 178 -3.27 -15.60 0.78
CA LYS A 178 -1.81 -15.31 0.79
C LYS A 178 -1.39 -14.04 1.55
N LYS A 179 -2.27 -13.05 1.69
CA LYS A 179 -1.99 -11.83 2.47
C LYS A 179 -1.89 -12.06 3.97
N MET A 180 -2.49 -13.13 4.50
CA MET A 180 -2.42 -13.48 5.92
C MET A 180 -1.06 -14.06 6.31
N THR A 181 -0.15 -14.29 5.37
CA THR A 181 1.24 -14.66 5.67
C THR A 181 2.19 -13.45 5.69
N ASP A 182 1.72 -12.27 5.27
CA ASP A 182 2.50 -11.04 5.22
C ASP A 182 2.39 -10.27 6.55
N ARG A 183 3.47 -10.28 7.33
CA ARG A 183 3.60 -9.57 8.62
C ARG A 183 3.31 -8.08 8.50
N PHE A 184 3.77 -7.43 7.43
CA PHE A 184 3.57 -6.01 7.23
C PHE A 184 2.10 -5.69 6.96
N TYR A 185 1.46 -6.49 6.10
CA TYR A 185 0.03 -6.37 5.82
C TYR A 185 -0.80 -6.51 7.11
N LEU A 186 -0.56 -7.56 7.90
CA LEU A 186 -1.27 -7.80 9.15
C LEU A 186 -1.08 -6.67 10.16
N ASN A 187 0.17 -6.25 10.39
CA ASN A 187 0.48 -5.14 11.30
C ASN A 187 -0.24 -3.83 10.90
N ASN A 188 -0.29 -3.51 9.60
CA ASN A 188 -1.01 -2.33 9.13
C ASN A 188 -2.52 -2.45 9.34
N ARG A 189 -3.10 -3.63 9.13
CA ARG A 189 -4.52 -3.88 9.38
C ARG A 189 -4.87 -3.78 10.85
N ILE A 190 -4.02 -4.29 11.74
CA ILE A 190 -4.18 -4.15 13.19
C ILE A 190 -4.19 -2.66 13.58
N LYS A 191 -3.21 -1.88 13.10
CA LYS A 191 -3.15 -0.42 13.35
C LYS A 191 -4.37 0.33 12.83
N GLU A 192 -4.90 -0.07 11.67
CA GLU A 192 -6.12 0.50 11.10
C GLU A 192 -7.33 0.20 12.00
N CYS A 193 -7.49 -1.05 12.46
CA CYS A 193 -8.54 -1.42 13.41
C CYS A 193 -8.42 -0.66 14.73
N GLU A 194 -7.22 -0.58 15.32
CA GLU A 194 -6.96 0.19 16.56
C GLU A 194 -7.36 1.66 16.42
N LYS A 195 -7.03 2.28 15.28
CA LYS A 195 -7.42 3.66 14.97
C LYS A 195 -8.94 3.80 14.87
N ASN A 196 -9.61 2.86 14.19
CA ASN A 196 -11.06 2.89 14.04
C ASN A 196 -11.77 2.70 15.38
N ILE A 197 -11.35 1.71 16.18
CA ILE A 197 -11.88 1.47 17.53
C ILE A 197 -11.76 2.73 18.37
N LYS A 198 -10.56 3.35 18.40
CA LYS A 198 -10.35 4.60 19.15
C LYS A 198 -11.29 5.73 18.71
N ALA A 199 -11.49 5.90 17.40
CA ALA A 199 -12.39 6.92 16.87
C ALA A 199 -13.85 6.64 17.24
N LEU A 200 -14.31 5.39 17.10
CA LEU A 200 -15.66 4.99 17.44
C LEU A 200 -15.95 5.11 18.94
N THR A 201 -15.00 4.71 19.80
CA THR A 201 -15.12 4.91 21.25
C THR A 201 -15.16 6.40 21.61
N GLY A 202 -14.44 7.25 20.89
CA GLY A 202 -14.57 8.71 21.04
C GLY A 202 -16.00 9.19 20.72
N ASN A 203 -16.62 8.63 19.68
CA ASN A 203 -18.00 8.95 19.32
C ASN A 203 -19.00 8.45 20.37
N THR A 204 -18.81 7.26 20.95
CA THR A 204 -19.72 6.74 21.99
C THR A 204 -19.72 7.63 23.22
N VAL A 205 -18.54 8.06 23.68
CA VAL A 205 -18.40 9.04 24.78
C VAL A 205 -19.10 10.35 24.44
N HIS A 206 -18.97 10.83 23.19
CA HIS A 206 -19.66 12.03 22.74
C HIS A 206 -21.19 11.87 22.76
N TYR A 207 -21.72 10.74 22.30
CA TYR A 207 -23.17 10.48 22.32
C TYR A 207 -23.72 10.34 23.74
N GLU A 208 -22.98 9.71 24.67
CA GLU A 208 -23.33 9.68 26.09
C GLU A 208 -23.44 11.09 26.67
N GLN A 209 -22.47 11.96 26.35
CA GLN A 209 -22.52 13.36 26.78
C GLN A 209 -23.72 14.11 26.19
N LEU A 210 -24.07 13.87 24.93
CA LEU A 210 -25.24 14.48 24.30
C LEU A 210 -26.54 14.03 24.98
N LEU A 211 -26.68 12.73 25.26
CA LEU A 211 -27.84 12.18 25.97
C LEU A 211 -27.96 12.78 27.37
N TYR A 212 -26.86 12.82 28.12
CA TYR A 212 -26.82 13.47 29.43
C TYR A 212 -27.24 14.95 29.37
N ASN A 213 -26.75 15.70 28.38
CA ASN A 213 -27.10 17.10 28.24
C ASN A 213 -28.58 17.30 27.92
N ILE A 214 -29.17 16.46 27.06
CA ILE A 214 -30.61 16.53 26.75
C ILE A 214 -31.45 16.20 27.98
N GLU A 215 -31.09 15.16 28.73
CA GLU A 215 -31.77 14.77 29.98
C GLU A 215 -31.75 15.86 31.04
N ASN A 216 -30.65 16.62 31.12
CA ASN A 216 -30.46 17.70 32.09
C ASN A 216 -30.87 19.10 31.55
N GLY A 217 -31.43 19.18 30.34
CA GLY A 217 -31.84 20.46 29.72
C GLY A 217 -30.68 21.41 29.40
N ILE A 218 -29.46 20.89 29.28
CA ILE A 218 -28.26 21.63 28.90
C ILE A 218 -28.24 21.76 27.38
N LYS A 219 -28.14 22.98 26.86
CA LYS A 219 -28.04 23.22 25.40
C LYS A 219 -26.71 22.68 24.87
N ASN A 220 -26.75 21.97 23.75
CA ASN A 220 -25.56 21.50 23.03
C ASN A 220 -25.17 22.49 21.93
N ASP A 221 -24.21 22.11 21.09
CA ASP A 221 -23.96 22.81 19.83
C ASP A 221 -25.23 22.80 18.94
N SER A 222 -25.50 23.94 18.28
CA SER A 222 -26.72 24.19 17.48
C SER A 222 -27.03 23.13 16.42
N LEU A 223 -26.06 22.32 15.99
CA LEU A 223 -26.25 21.26 15.00
C LEU A 223 -26.94 20.02 15.58
N TYR A 224 -26.77 19.73 16.87
CA TYR A 224 -27.22 18.48 17.50
C TYR A 224 -28.52 18.63 18.30
N ASP A 225 -28.90 19.87 18.65
CA ASP A 225 -30.16 20.19 19.33
C ASP A 225 -31.42 19.79 18.53
N GLN A 226 -31.29 19.52 17.23
CA GLN A 226 -32.39 19.09 16.36
C GLN A 226 -32.73 17.59 16.46
N TYR A 227 -31.88 16.78 17.10
CA TYR A 227 -32.06 15.33 17.14
C TYR A 227 -32.72 14.89 18.44
N THR A 228 -33.53 13.83 18.36
CA THR A 228 -34.22 13.27 19.54
C THR A 228 -33.28 12.35 20.34
N PRO A 229 -33.51 12.15 21.66
CA PRO A 229 -32.77 11.17 22.45
C PRO A 229 -32.81 9.76 21.84
N GLU A 230 -33.95 9.36 21.28
CA GLU A 230 -34.12 8.07 20.60
C GLU A 230 -33.19 7.94 19.38
N GLN A 231 -33.03 8.99 18.58
CA GLN A 231 -32.13 9.00 17.43
C GLN A 231 -30.67 8.86 17.86
N ILE A 232 -30.27 9.59 18.91
CA ILE A 232 -28.90 9.53 19.45
C ILE A 232 -28.64 8.17 20.10
N GLY A 233 -29.61 7.61 20.81
CA GLY A 233 -29.56 6.27 21.37
C GLY A 233 -29.36 5.21 20.28
N GLN A 234 -30.06 5.32 19.15
CA GLN A 234 -29.84 4.44 18.01
C GLN A 234 -28.42 4.56 17.44
N TRP A 235 -27.88 5.78 17.32
CA TRP A 235 -26.50 5.98 16.87
C TRP A 235 -25.48 5.39 17.82
N PHE A 236 -25.73 5.49 19.13
CA PHE A 236 -24.91 4.89 20.17
C PHE A 236 -24.89 3.37 20.03
N THR A 237 -26.05 2.72 19.97
CA THR A 237 -26.16 1.26 19.75
C THR A 237 -25.49 0.83 18.44
N ASP A 238 -25.76 1.50 17.32
CA ASP A 238 -25.14 1.19 16.03
C ASP A 238 -23.61 1.37 16.07
N THR A 239 -23.09 2.30 16.88
CA THR A 239 -21.65 2.52 17.04
C THR A 239 -21.01 1.44 17.90
N LEU A 240 -21.70 0.97 18.95
CA LEU A 240 -21.24 -0.18 19.75
C LEU A 240 -21.12 -1.45 18.90
N GLU A 241 -22.15 -1.78 18.10
CA GLU A 241 -22.10 -2.91 17.18
C GLU A 241 -20.90 -2.83 16.20
N ARG A 242 -20.55 -1.60 15.77
CA ARG A 242 -19.37 -1.38 14.92
C ARG A 242 -18.05 -1.54 15.66
N ILE A 243 -17.99 -1.14 16.93
CA ILE A 243 -16.81 -1.38 17.77
C ILE A 243 -16.58 -2.87 17.94
N GLU A 244 -17.62 -3.63 18.29
CA GLU A 244 -17.55 -5.09 18.42
C GLU A 244 -17.03 -5.76 17.14
N ALA A 245 -17.53 -5.32 15.98
CA ALA A 245 -17.07 -5.85 14.70
C ALA A 245 -15.61 -5.49 14.35
N GLU A 246 -15.13 -4.30 14.70
CA GLU A 246 -13.73 -3.94 14.49
C GLU A 246 -12.81 -4.64 15.51
N ILE A 247 -13.29 -4.94 16.72
CA ILE A 247 -12.57 -5.76 17.72
C ILE A 247 -12.43 -7.20 17.22
N ASP A 248 -13.51 -7.83 16.76
CA ASP A 248 -13.49 -9.17 16.18
C ASP A 248 -12.50 -9.27 14.99
N LYS A 249 -12.55 -8.28 14.10
CA LYS A 249 -11.60 -8.15 13.00
C LYS A 249 -10.15 -7.94 13.46
N GLN A 250 -9.92 -7.14 14.52
CA GLN A 250 -8.59 -6.96 15.12
C GLN A 250 -8.07 -8.28 15.68
N ALA A 251 -8.89 -9.00 16.44
CA ALA A 251 -8.56 -10.29 17.03
C ALA A 251 -8.18 -11.32 15.95
N TYR A 252 -8.95 -11.39 14.86
CA TYR A 252 -8.60 -12.23 13.71
C TYR A 252 -7.21 -11.93 13.14
N PHE A 253 -6.87 -10.64 12.92
CA PHE A 253 -5.55 -10.28 12.39
C PHE A 253 -4.41 -10.51 13.38
N GLN A 254 -4.68 -10.38 14.68
CA GLN A 254 -3.71 -10.70 15.73
C GLN A 254 -3.43 -12.21 15.77
N ASN A 255 -4.47 -13.04 15.76
CA ASN A 255 -4.33 -14.50 15.70
C ASN A 255 -3.51 -14.93 14.47
N ALA A 256 -3.84 -14.38 13.29
CA ALA A 256 -3.08 -14.66 12.07
C ALA A 256 -1.60 -14.20 12.17
N LEU A 257 -1.33 -13.10 12.87
CA LEU A 257 0.03 -12.61 13.10
C LEU A 257 0.80 -13.53 14.07
N ASP A 258 0.13 -14.02 15.10
CA ASP A 258 0.71 -14.93 16.09
C ASP A 258 1.00 -16.31 15.47
N GLU A 259 0.12 -16.82 14.61
CA GLU A 259 0.32 -18.07 13.85
C GLU A 259 1.58 -18.04 13.00
N ILE A 260 1.94 -16.90 12.42
CA ILE A 260 3.19 -16.74 11.64
C ILE A 260 4.41 -16.38 12.50
N GLY A 261 4.28 -16.49 13.82
CA GLY A 261 5.35 -16.25 14.80
C GLY A 261 5.56 -14.79 15.19
N GLY A 262 4.57 -13.93 14.95
CA GLY A 262 4.58 -12.54 15.32
C GLY A 262 5.59 -11.68 14.54
N ILE A 263 5.90 -10.51 15.11
CA ILE A 263 6.93 -9.62 14.58
C ILE A 263 8.30 -10.10 15.08
N ILE A 264 9.11 -10.60 14.16
CA ILE A 264 10.45 -11.16 14.45
C ILE A 264 11.40 -10.08 14.97
N TYR A 265 11.32 -8.87 14.42
CA TYR A 265 12.29 -7.81 14.68
C TYR A 265 11.77 -6.78 15.69
N ASN A 266 12.68 -6.29 16.51
CA ASN A 266 12.40 -5.29 17.52
C ASN A 266 13.68 -4.47 17.82
N ARG A 267 13.57 -3.54 18.77
CA ARG A 267 14.68 -2.68 19.17
C ARG A 267 15.87 -3.46 19.78
N GLU A 268 15.63 -4.62 20.37
CA GLU A 268 16.67 -5.40 21.05
C GLU A 268 17.52 -6.18 20.05
N ASN A 269 16.91 -6.66 18.96
CA ASN A 269 17.60 -7.49 17.97
C ASN A 269 18.10 -6.72 16.73
N ILE A 270 17.60 -5.51 16.46
CA ILE A 270 18.11 -4.62 15.41
C ILE A 270 18.94 -3.51 16.03
N LYS A 271 20.22 -3.42 15.62
CA LYS A 271 21.17 -2.43 16.13
C LYS A 271 21.63 -1.44 15.06
N PRO A 272 22.04 -0.22 15.44
CA PRO A 272 22.71 0.72 14.55
C PRO A 272 23.91 0.08 13.83
N GLY A 273 24.03 0.35 12.53
CA GLY A 273 25.06 -0.21 11.64
C GLY A 273 24.64 -1.43 10.84
N TYR A 274 23.64 -2.20 11.30
CA TYR A 274 23.16 -3.39 10.59
C TYR A 274 22.68 -3.04 9.18
N ILE A 275 22.89 -3.94 8.23
CA ILE A 275 22.32 -3.85 6.89
C ILE A 275 21.14 -4.82 6.83
N ILE A 276 19.96 -4.28 6.65
CA ILE A 276 18.69 -5.02 6.59
C ILE A 276 18.06 -4.89 5.22
N LYS A 277 17.23 -5.85 4.84
CA LYS A 277 16.49 -5.86 3.58
C LYS A 277 15.06 -5.35 3.82
N ILE A 278 14.69 -4.26 3.16
CA ILE A 278 13.35 -3.69 3.19
C ILE A 278 12.91 -3.45 1.75
N ARG A 279 11.74 -3.98 1.35
CA ARG A 279 11.16 -3.79 0.01
C ARG A 279 12.10 -4.12 -1.17
N GLY A 280 13.01 -5.08 -0.97
CA GLY A 280 14.03 -5.45 -1.96
C GLY A 280 15.34 -4.69 -1.86
N ASP A 281 15.39 -3.54 -1.17
CA ASP A 281 16.57 -2.70 -1.05
C ASP A 281 17.39 -3.00 0.21
N GLY A 282 18.71 -2.86 0.08
CA GLY A 282 19.64 -2.90 1.21
C GLY A 282 19.66 -1.56 1.96
N CYS A 283 19.31 -1.59 3.24
CA CYS A 283 19.18 -0.42 4.09
C CYS A 283 20.09 -0.52 5.31
N ARG A 284 20.91 0.51 5.57
CA ARG A 284 21.75 0.59 6.78
C ARG A 284 20.95 1.21 7.92
N VAL A 285 20.89 0.55 9.06
CA VAL A 285 20.23 1.04 10.26
C VAL A 285 21.02 2.18 10.86
N ILE A 286 20.37 3.33 11.05
CA ILE A 286 20.93 4.49 11.75
C ILE A 286 20.51 4.44 13.22
N LYS A 287 19.23 4.18 13.47
CA LYS A 287 18.64 4.21 14.82
C LYS A 287 17.49 3.22 14.94
N ALA A 288 17.48 2.48 16.05
CA ALA A 288 16.37 1.62 16.44
C ALA A 288 15.48 2.35 17.46
N ASN A 289 14.25 2.68 17.08
CA ASN A 289 13.23 3.26 17.96
C ASN A 289 12.36 2.13 18.57
N PRO A 290 11.48 2.40 19.56
CA PRO A 290 10.65 1.35 20.16
C PRO A 290 9.74 0.61 19.18
N LYS A 291 9.15 1.30 18.20
CA LYS A 291 8.20 0.72 17.22
C LYS A 291 8.72 0.71 15.77
N THR A 292 9.73 1.52 15.47
CA THR A 292 10.22 1.76 14.12
C THR A 292 11.74 1.72 14.06
N VAL A 293 12.28 1.62 12.85
CA VAL A 293 13.71 1.71 12.55
C VAL A 293 13.96 2.84 11.55
N GLU A 294 14.94 3.68 11.85
CA GLU A 294 15.42 4.74 10.94
C GLU A 294 16.60 4.19 10.16
N VAL A 295 16.51 4.23 8.83
CA VAL A 295 17.48 3.59 7.93
C VAL A 295 17.92 4.52 6.81
N ARG A 296 19.12 4.28 6.29
CA ARG A 296 19.65 4.89 5.07
C ARG A 296 19.67 3.86 3.95
N ILE A 297 19.08 4.19 2.81
CA ILE A 297 19.12 3.31 1.62
C ILE A 297 20.54 3.31 1.05
N ILE A 298 21.09 2.12 0.78
CA ILE A 298 22.47 1.94 0.30
C ILE A 298 22.54 1.88 -1.24
N SER A 299 21.51 1.33 -1.88
CA SER A 299 21.48 1.04 -3.32
C SER A 299 20.20 1.54 -3.99
N GLY A 300 20.25 1.78 -5.31
CA GLY A 300 19.09 2.17 -6.12
C GLY A 300 18.91 3.68 -6.27
N GLY A 301 17.83 4.09 -6.96
CA GLY A 301 17.57 5.50 -7.28
C GLY A 301 17.31 6.42 -6.08
N ALA A 302 17.01 5.83 -4.91
CA ALA A 302 16.83 6.54 -3.64
C ALA A 302 18.05 6.39 -2.70
N ALA A 303 19.19 5.91 -3.21
CA ALA A 303 20.41 5.76 -2.41
C ALA A 303 20.79 7.07 -1.71
N GLY A 304 21.13 6.97 -0.43
CA GLY A 304 21.44 8.12 0.42
C GLY A 304 20.26 8.70 1.18
N MET A 305 19.02 8.44 0.77
CA MET A 305 17.82 8.88 1.50
C MET A 305 17.71 8.20 2.87
N VAL A 306 17.18 8.93 3.84
CA VAL A 306 16.91 8.45 5.19
C VAL A 306 15.41 8.34 5.42
N LEU A 307 14.94 7.15 5.76
CA LEU A 307 13.52 6.83 5.90
C LEU A 307 13.27 6.09 7.22
N THR A 308 12.01 6.09 7.65
CA THR A 308 11.57 5.36 8.84
C THR A 308 10.59 4.27 8.43
N TYR A 309 10.81 3.06 8.92
CA TYR A 309 9.98 1.89 8.64
C TYR A 309 9.56 1.19 9.93
N ASP A 310 8.44 0.47 9.88
CA ASP A 310 8.05 -0.43 10.96
C ASP A 310 8.94 -1.69 10.98
N TYR A 311 9.12 -2.30 12.14
CA TYR A 311 9.88 -3.56 12.24
C TYR A 311 9.24 -4.71 11.44
N SER A 312 7.93 -4.67 11.22
CA SER A 312 7.20 -5.65 10.40
C SER A 312 7.56 -5.59 8.91
N GLU A 313 8.19 -4.51 8.43
CA GLU A 313 8.65 -4.36 7.03
C GLU A 313 10.01 -5.00 6.75
N ILE A 314 10.73 -5.41 7.79
CA ILE A 314 12.05 -6.01 7.64
C ILE A 314 11.89 -7.43 7.12
N GLN A 315 12.43 -7.67 5.92
CA GLN A 315 12.37 -8.98 5.25
C GLN A 315 13.51 -9.90 5.70
N GLY A 316 14.61 -9.33 6.20
CA GLY A 316 15.79 -10.09 6.62
C GLY A 316 16.96 -9.18 7.00
N ILE A 317 17.95 -9.77 7.66
CA ILE A 317 19.25 -9.12 7.93
C ILE A 317 20.24 -9.61 6.88
N ILE A 318 20.86 -8.68 6.16
CA ILE A 318 21.92 -8.96 5.16
C ILE A 318 23.28 -9.00 5.86
N LYS A 319 23.54 -8.04 6.77
CA LYS A 319 24.80 -7.97 7.52
C LYS A 319 24.56 -7.44 8.94
N ALA A 320 24.96 -8.21 9.95
CA ALA A 320 24.82 -7.87 11.36
C ALA A 320 26.14 -7.32 11.93
N GLU A 321 26.56 -6.15 11.46
CA GLU A 321 27.73 -5.45 11.99
C GLU A 321 27.29 -4.20 12.74
N GLU A 322 27.48 -4.19 14.06
CA GLU A 322 27.11 -3.04 14.89
C GLU A 322 28.12 -1.91 14.68
N VAL A 323 27.65 -0.77 14.18
CA VAL A 323 28.45 0.44 14.06
C VAL A 323 27.88 1.42 15.07
N LYS A 324 28.60 1.59 16.19
CA LYS A 324 28.22 2.57 17.20
C LYS A 324 28.35 3.97 16.59
N PRO A 325 27.34 4.84 16.76
CA PRO A 325 27.45 6.23 16.36
C PRO A 325 28.59 6.87 17.15
N LYS A 326 29.45 7.65 16.48
CA LYS A 326 30.51 8.42 17.13
C LYS A 326 29.84 9.39 18.09
N GLN A 327 30.31 9.39 19.33
CA GLN A 327 29.76 10.29 20.34
C GLN A 327 30.47 11.63 20.29
N GLU A 328 29.76 12.74 20.57
CA GLU A 328 30.40 14.07 20.68
C GLU A 328 31.43 14.15 21.83
N ALA A 329 31.44 13.15 22.72
CA ALA A 329 32.45 13.01 23.77
C ALA A 329 33.77 12.42 23.26
N GLU A 330 33.79 11.76 22.10
CA GLU A 330 35.02 11.30 21.48
C GLU A 330 35.83 12.49 20.94
N PRO A 331 37.17 12.44 20.97
CA PRO A 331 37.99 13.53 20.44
C PRO A 331 37.77 13.66 18.94
N HIS A 332 37.49 14.88 18.48
CA HIS A 332 37.29 15.15 17.06
C HIS A 332 38.60 15.02 16.27
N PRO A 333 38.56 14.68 14.96
CA PRO A 333 39.75 14.37 14.15
C PRO A 333 40.45 15.60 13.56
N TYR A 334 39.98 16.82 13.86
CA TYR A 334 40.56 18.06 13.33
C TYR A 334 41.87 18.44 14.01
N HIS A 335 42.83 18.99 13.27
CA HIS A 335 44.15 19.39 13.78
C HIS A 335 44.44 20.88 13.53
N GLU A 336 45.34 21.46 14.32
CA GLU A 336 45.81 22.84 14.11
C GLU A 336 46.51 22.97 12.74
N GLY A 337 46.28 24.09 12.07
CA GLY A 337 46.77 24.34 10.72
C GLY A 337 45.91 23.76 9.59
N GLU A 338 44.97 22.87 9.89
CA GLU A 338 44.04 22.36 8.87
C GLU A 338 43.09 23.46 8.36
N ILE A 339 42.66 23.31 7.11
CA ILE A 339 41.78 24.28 6.45
C ILE A 339 40.40 23.64 6.24
N LEU A 340 39.39 24.39 6.65
CA LEU A 340 37.98 24.07 6.46
C LEU A 340 37.37 25.07 5.48
N VAL A 341 36.70 24.58 4.45
CA VAL A 341 36.14 25.39 3.37
C VAL A 341 34.63 25.29 3.32
N ARG A 342 33.98 26.42 3.04
CA ARG A 342 32.58 26.50 2.65
C ARG A 342 32.52 26.52 1.14
N CYS A 343 31.83 25.55 0.54
CA CYS A 343 31.63 25.50 -0.91
C CYS A 343 30.19 25.83 -1.28
N ASN A 344 29.96 26.17 -2.55
CA ASN A 344 28.60 26.24 -3.10
C ASN A 344 27.98 24.84 -3.21
N ALA A 345 26.68 24.75 -3.48
CA ALA A 345 25.94 23.48 -3.57
C ALA A 345 26.52 22.49 -4.60
N GLY A 346 27.23 22.97 -5.63
CA GLY A 346 27.91 22.13 -6.62
C GLY A 346 29.35 21.72 -6.26
N GLY A 347 29.87 22.13 -5.10
CA GLY A 347 31.22 21.79 -4.61
C GLY A 347 32.38 22.38 -5.42
N ASN A 348 32.12 23.10 -6.50
CA ASN A 348 33.14 23.56 -7.45
C ASN A 348 33.72 24.95 -7.12
N ARG A 349 33.09 25.70 -6.22
CA ARG A 349 33.55 27.04 -5.81
C ARG A 349 33.59 27.18 -4.30
N ILE A 350 34.75 27.58 -3.78
CA ILE A 350 34.97 27.96 -2.40
C ILE A 350 34.40 29.36 -2.18
N LEU A 351 33.40 29.45 -1.30
CA LEU A 351 32.72 30.68 -0.87
C LEU A 351 33.34 31.28 0.39
N GLY A 352 34.17 30.52 1.09
CA GLY A 352 34.88 30.95 2.30
C GLY A 352 35.83 29.86 2.77
N ALA A 353 36.92 30.24 3.41
CA ALA A 353 37.90 29.32 3.96
C ALA A 353 38.31 29.77 5.36
N TYR A 354 38.56 28.81 6.22
CA TYR A 354 38.90 29.01 7.61
C TYR A 354 40.07 28.11 7.98
N GLN A 355 41.07 28.67 8.66
CA GLN A 355 42.19 27.90 9.21
C GLN A 355 41.95 27.63 10.69
N ILE A 356 42.25 26.41 11.14
CA ILE A 356 42.21 26.04 12.55
C ILE A 356 43.47 26.59 13.24
N ILE A 357 43.30 27.47 14.21
CA ILE A 357 44.39 28.13 14.93
C ILE A 357 44.74 27.42 16.22
N ALA A 358 43.71 26.94 16.93
CA ALA A 358 43.90 26.26 18.21
C ALA A 358 42.87 25.14 18.37
N ARG A 359 43.27 24.09 19.09
CA ARG A 359 42.41 22.93 19.38
C ARG A 359 42.33 22.64 20.87
N THR A 360 41.15 22.17 21.30
CA THR A 360 40.97 21.37 22.51
C THR A 360 40.30 20.05 22.16
N ASP A 361 40.13 19.12 23.11
CA ASP A 361 39.44 17.85 22.84
C ASP A 361 37.98 18.02 22.37
N LYS A 362 37.34 19.13 22.75
CA LYS A 362 35.92 19.39 22.52
C LYS A 362 35.62 20.50 21.52
N THR A 363 36.56 21.41 21.29
CA THR A 363 36.32 22.62 20.48
C THR A 363 37.54 23.00 19.66
N ILE A 364 37.31 23.62 18.52
CA ILE A 364 38.35 24.24 17.68
C ILE A 364 38.16 25.75 17.65
N GLN A 365 39.25 26.49 17.47
CA GLN A 365 39.22 27.90 17.11
C GLN A 365 39.58 28.03 15.64
N ILE A 366 38.71 28.68 14.87
CA ILE A 366 38.88 28.90 13.43
C ILE A 366 38.92 30.40 13.14
N GLN A 367 39.70 30.81 12.14
CA GLN A 367 39.70 32.18 11.63
C GLN A 367 39.68 32.18 10.12
N GLN A 368 39.00 33.17 9.55
CA GLN A 368 38.78 33.25 8.12
C GLN A 368 40.05 33.68 7.38
N ILE A 369 40.37 32.97 6.30
CA ILE A 369 41.53 33.21 5.44
C ILE A 369 41.10 33.63 4.04
N GLN A 370 41.99 34.33 3.34
CA GLN A 370 41.75 34.77 1.98
C GLN A 370 41.69 33.59 1.01
N VAL A 371 40.83 33.69 0.00
CA VAL A 371 40.72 32.72 -1.09
C VAL A 371 41.13 33.43 -2.37
N SER A 372 42.16 32.93 -3.05
CA SER A 372 42.62 33.41 -4.35
C SER A 372 42.54 32.28 -5.37
N GLU A 373 42.05 32.56 -6.57
CA GLU A 373 41.92 31.57 -7.65
C GLU A 373 41.24 30.25 -7.21
N ASN A 374 40.22 30.35 -6.35
CA ASN A 374 39.49 29.20 -5.78
C ASN A 374 40.36 28.28 -4.90
N LYS A 375 41.46 28.79 -4.35
CA LYS A 375 42.31 28.13 -3.38
C LYS A 375 42.41 28.93 -2.09
N PRO A 376 42.28 28.30 -0.92
CA PRO A 376 42.52 28.97 0.35
C PRO A 376 44.01 29.30 0.48
N MET A 377 44.32 30.48 1.00
CA MET A 377 45.69 30.92 1.29
C MET A 377 45.98 30.73 2.79
N PRO A 378 46.70 29.67 3.19
CA PRO A 378 47.02 29.42 4.59
C PRO A 378 47.79 30.62 5.19
N GLY A 379 47.45 31.02 6.41
CA GLY A 379 48.13 32.09 7.15
C GLY A 379 47.80 33.53 6.70
N VAL A 380 47.06 33.71 5.61
CA VAL A 380 46.64 35.05 5.15
C VAL A 380 45.21 35.33 5.62
N PHE A 381 45.11 35.86 6.84
CA PHE A 381 43.83 36.17 7.47
C PHE A 381 43.19 37.43 6.89
N ILE A 382 41.86 37.41 6.78
CA ILE A 382 41.11 38.57 6.28
C ILE A 382 41.20 39.70 7.32
N PRO A 383 41.54 40.95 6.92
CA PRO A 383 41.57 42.10 7.83
C PRO A 383 40.23 42.28 8.57
N GLY A 384 40.26 42.32 9.89
CA GLY A 384 39.07 42.44 10.74
C GLY A 384 38.38 41.12 11.09
N SER A 385 38.87 39.97 10.61
CA SER A 385 38.39 38.66 11.06
C SER A 385 38.90 38.35 12.47
N ASN A 386 37.99 37.95 13.37
CA ASN A 386 38.35 37.51 14.73
C ASN A 386 38.30 35.98 14.83
N PRO A 387 39.14 35.34 15.65
CA PRO A 387 39.03 33.91 15.92
C PRO A 387 37.68 33.53 16.52
N GLN A 388 37.04 32.51 15.95
CA GLN A 388 35.75 31.99 16.38
C GLN A 388 35.93 30.62 17.01
N ARG A 389 35.34 30.42 18.19
CA ARG A 389 35.31 29.10 18.81
C ARG A 389 34.12 28.30 18.27
N LYS A 390 34.39 27.14 17.68
CA LYS A 390 33.37 26.22 17.16
C LYS A 390 33.47 24.87 17.87
N LYS A 391 32.31 24.24 18.08
CA LYS A 391 32.20 22.88 18.59
C LYS A 391 31.96 21.95 17.40
N PRO A 392 32.90 21.09 17.02
CA PRO A 392 32.64 20.03 16.05
C PRO A 392 31.49 19.14 16.52
N THR A 393 30.62 18.74 15.60
CA THR A 393 29.49 17.86 15.89
C THR A 393 29.51 16.64 14.98
N VAL A 394 28.95 15.53 15.43
CA VAL A 394 28.80 14.32 14.60
C VAL A 394 27.47 14.38 13.87
N ARG A 395 27.51 14.28 12.54
CA ARG A 395 26.29 14.24 11.74
C ARG A 395 25.53 12.95 12.00
N LYS A 396 24.25 13.08 12.36
CA LYS A 396 23.34 11.96 12.61
C LYS A 396 23.30 10.94 11.45
N TYR A 397 23.34 11.42 10.20
CA TYR A 397 23.08 10.59 9.02
C TYR A 397 24.31 10.02 8.32
N THR A 398 25.47 10.69 8.46
CA THR A 398 26.74 10.20 7.90
C THR A 398 27.66 9.60 8.96
N ASN A 399 27.39 9.85 10.25
CA ASN A 399 28.27 9.48 11.36
C ASN A 399 29.70 10.07 11.22
N GLU A 400 29.79 11.23 10.56
CA GLU A 400 31.04 11.95 10.32
C GLU A 400 31.09 13.25 11.13
N TRP A 401 32.29 13.62 11.55
CA TRP A 401 32.53 14.90 12.21
C TRP A 401 32.37 16.05 11.22
N THR A 402 31.71 17.12 11.65
CA THR A 402 31.48 18.31 10.85
C THR A 402 31.62 19.56 11.71
N VAL A 403 31.83 20.70 11.06
CA VAL A 403 31.94 22.02 11.67
C VAL A 403 31.06 22.95 10.86
N TYR A 404 30.39 23.89 11.53
CA TYR A 404 29.57 24.91 10.89
C TYR A 404 30.18 26.29 11.08
N ASP A 405 30.01 27.17 10.09
CA ASP A 405 30.38 28.58 10.20
C ASP A 405 29.37 29.37 11.06
N GLU A 406 29.41 30.71 11.05
CA GLU A 406 28.44 31.53 11.80
C GLU A 406 27.05 31.58 11.19
N ASN A 407 26.92 31.23 9.91
CA ASN A 407 25.65 31.24 9.19
C ASN A 407 25.04 29.83 9.09
N ASP A 408 25.49 28.91 9.94
CA ASP A 408 25.15 27.49 9.93
C ASP A 408 25.45 26.75 8.60
N TRP A 409 26.41 27.25 7.82
CA TRP A 409 26.90 26.53 6.64
C TRP A 409 27.93 25.47 7.03
N GLN A 410 27.77 24.28 6.46
CA GLN A 410 28.72 23.19 6.65
C GLN A 410 30.09 23.56 6.08
N LEU A 411 31.13 23.29 6.87
CA LEU A 411 32.52 23.38 6.46
C LEU A 411 33.08 21.98 6.17
N TYR A 412 33.81 21.89 5.06
CA TYR A 412 34.44 20.67 4.56
C TYR A 412 35.95 20.75 4.74
N LYS A 413 36.58 19.64 5.10
CA LYS A 413 38.05 19.59 5.14
C LYS A 413 38.60 19.77 3.72
N TYR A 414 39.49 20.73 3.55
CA TYR A 414 40.14 20.99 2.27
C TYR A 414 41.20 19.91 1.97
N SER A 415 41.18 19.36 0.77
CA SER A 415 42.21 18.47 0.23
C SER A 415 42.55 18.91 -1.20
N GLU A 416 43.83 18.97 -1.57
CA GLU A 416 44.26 19.13 -2.97
C GLU A 416 44.50 17.76 -3.64
N PRO A 417 44.07 17.56 -4.90
CA PRO A 417 43.21 18.43 -5.70
C PRO A 417 41.79 18.48 -5.11
N VAL A 418 41.01 19.51 -5.45
CA VAL A 418 39.57 19.58 -5.11
C VAL A 418 38.89 18.41 -5.83
N GLU A 419 38.94 17.22 -5.23
CA GLU A 419 38.18 16.08 -5.69
C GLU A 419 36.73 16.56 -5.73
N SER A 420 36.03 16.26 -6.83
CA SER A 420 34.61 16.51 -7.01
C SER A 420 33.76 15.63 -6.07
N LYS A 421 34.15 15.52 -4.80
CA LYS A 421 33.27 15.07 -3.75
C LYS A 421 32.23 16.17 -3.62
N ALA A 422 31.05 15.87 -4.15
CA ALA A 422 29.85 16.57 -3.75
C ALA A 422 29.89 16.67 -2.23
N CYS A 423 29.98 17.92 -1.77
CA CYS A 423 29.65 18.35 -0.43
C CYS A 423 28.46 17.57 0.17
#